data_AF-A0A9D2W870-F1
#
_entry.id   AF-A0A9D2W870-F1
#
_cell.length_a   1.000
_cell.length_b   1.000
_cell.length_c   1.000
_cell.angle_alpha   90.00
_cell.angle_beta   90.00
_cell.angle_gamma   90.00
#
_symmetry.space_group_name_H-M   'P 1'
#
loop_
_entity.id
_entity.type
_entity.pdbx_description
1 polymer ?
#
loop_
_entity_poly.entity_id
_entity_poly.type
_entity_poly.pdbx_seq_one_letter_code
_entity_poly.pdbx_strand_id
1 'polypeptide(L)'
;MKLLRCLLTGNDCYQAGQTITPQGVMVHSTGANNPALGRYVQPLEGTADYDGLIAALGYNRNGNDWNRPGTNACVHAFIGKLADGSIASVQTLPWNMRGWHAGNGTTRPSANNTHISFEICEDGLDDEGYFAQAYQEAVELTAHLCRLYGLDPRDPQVVLCHSEGCRLGMASNHVDVEHWFPKFGKSMDDFRADVAREMEDEEMTQEQFDAMLEDYLSRRALRAPSDWSADSRAWAEQKGILQGMGDLDGDGVSDFAYQSFCTREELVTILDRLEQGRQADA
;
A
#
# COMPACT_ATOMS: atom_id res chain seq x y z
N MET A 1 2.72 7.72 2.42
CA MET A 1 2.39 7.20 3.76
C MET A 1 3.66 6.89 4.55
N LYS A 2 3.76 7.32 5.81
CA LYS A 2 4.85 6.92 6.73
C LYS A 2 4.30 5.94 7.77
N LEU A 3 4.53 4.65 7.56
CA LEU A 3 4.03 3.58 8.44
C LEU A 3 5.12 3.04 9.37
N LEU A 4 4.94 3.23 10.67
CA LEU A 4 5.73 2.59 11.74
C LEU A 4 4.98 1.39 12.31
N ARG A 5 5.69 0.47 12.96
CA ARG A 5 5.08 -0.65 13.69
C ARG A 5 5.45 -0.59 15.17
N CYS A 6 4.44 -0.51 16.02
CA CYS A 6 4.56 -0.55 17.48
C CYS A 6 3.37 -1.34 18.05
N LEU A 7 3.49 -2.67 18.05
CA LEU A 7 2.40 -3.55 18.47
C LEU A 7 2.15 -3.42 19.99
N LEU A 8 0.88 -3.27 20.37
CA LEU A 8 0.47 -3.05 21.76
C LEU A 8 0.37 -4.36 22.54
N THR A 9 1.49 -5.07 22.70
CA THR A 9 1.56 -6.40 23.33
C THR A 9 1.16 -6.45 24.81
N GLY A 10 1.17 -5.31 25.50
CA GLY A 10 0.67 -5.13 26.86
C GLY A 10 -0.83 -4.86 26.97
N ASN A 11 -1.54 -4.64 25.86
CA ASN A 11 -2.98 -4.41 25.83
C ASN A 11 -3.76 -5.73 25.90
N ASP A 12 -4.84 -5.78 26.70
CA ASP A 12 -5.67 -6.98 26.87
C ASP A 12 -6.28 -7.49 25.55
N CYS A 13 -6.60 -6.59 24.62
CA CYS A 13 -7.09 -6.94 23.28
C CYS A 13 -6.05 -7.71 22.47
N TYR A 14 -4.78 -7.29 22.52
CA TYR A 14 -3.70 -7.99 21.84
C TYR A 14 -3.51 -9.38 22.46
N GLN A 15 -3.50 -9.45 23.79
CA GLN A 15 -3.30 -10.69 24.54
C GLN A 15 -4.44 -11.69 24.36
N ALA A 16 -5.67 -11.22 24.11
CA ALA A 16 -6.79 -12.09 23.78
C ALA A 16 -6.58 -12.87 22.48
N GLY A 17 -5.75 -12.36 21.55
CA GLY A 17 -5.30 -13.09 20.37
C GLY A 17 -6.40 -13.51 19.39
N GLN A 18 -7.57 -12.88 19.45
CA GLN A 18 -8.70 -13.19 18.57
C GLN A 18 -8.43 -12.64 17.16
N THR A 19 -8.91 -13.33 16.13
CA THR A 19 -8.70 -12.95 14.72
C THR A 19 -10.00 -12.67 13.99
N ILE A 20 -9.90 -11.95 12.89
CA ILE A 20 -10.98 -11.65 11.95
C ILE A 20 -10.54 -11.97 10.52
N THR A 21 -11.52 -12.13 9.63
CA THR A 21 -11.30 -11.94 8.19
C THR A 21 -11.74 -10.52 7.87
N PRO A 22 -10.80 -9.61 7.56
CA PRO A 22 -11.13 -8.23 7.25
C PRO A 22 -12.13 -8.14 6.09
N GLN A 23 -13.19 -7.37 6.29
CA GLN A 23 -14.24 -7.07 5.32
C GLN A 23 -14.40 -5.56 5.11
N GLY A 24 -13.68 -4.74 5.88
CA GLY A 24 -13.77 -3.29 5.80
C GLY A 24 -12.75 -2.58 6.69
N VAL A 25 -12.75 -1.26 6.62
CA VAL A 25 -11.98 -0.31 7.42
C VAL A 25 -12.93 0.66 8.12
N MET A 26 -12.78 0.81 9.43
CA MET A 26 -13.53 1.75 10.25
C MET A 26 -12.63 2.92 10.66
N VAL A 27 -13.00 4.12 10.24
CA VAL A 27 -12.30 5.37 10.51
C VAL A 27 -12.78 5.96 11.83
N HIS A 28 -11.85 6.23 12.73
CA HIS A 28 -12.10 6.88 14.01
C HIS A 28 -11.29 8.17 14.16
N SER A 29 -11.67 8.98 15.14
CA SER A 29 -10.82 10.03 15.68
C SER A 29 -10.89 10.04 17.21
N THR A 30 -9.79 10.44 17.86
CA THR A 30 -9.55 10.14 19.28
C THR A 30 -10.50 10.84 20.26
N GLY A 31 -11.30 11.81 19.80
CA GLY A 31 -12.18 12.62 20.65
C GLY A 31 -11.42 13.45 21.71
N ALA A 32 -10.12 13.67 21.51
CA ALA A 32 -9.25 14.33 22.47
C ALA A 32 -8.26 15.24 21.75
N ASN A 33 -8.26 16.52 22.11
CA ASN A 33 -7.34 17.54 21.58
C ASN A 33 -5.89 17.26 22.01
N ASN A 34 -5.26 16.33 21.30
CA ASN A 34 -3.87 15.99 21.39
C ASN A 34 -3.45 15.22 20.12
N PRO A 35 -2.76 15.87 19.18
CA PRO A 35 -2.39 15.26 17.91
C PRO A 35 -1.15 14.36 18.02
N ALA A 36 -0.49 14.27 19.18
CA ALA A 36 0.79 13.58 19.32
C ALA A 36 0.61 12.06 19.50
N LEU A 37 1.20 11.27 18.61
CA LEU A 37 1.16 9.81 18.64
C LEU A 37 1.68 9.23 19.96
N GLY A 38 2.74 9.83 20.52
CA GLY A 38 3.34 9.40 21.79
C GLY A 38 2.35 9.40 22.97
N ARG A 39 1.24 10.14 22.91
CA ARG A 39 0.19 10.05 23.93
C ARG A 39 -0.51 8.69 23.94
N TYR A 40 -0.73 8.10 22.77
CA TYR A 40 -1.59 6.92 22.60
C TYR A 40 -0.78 5.65 22.39
N VAL A 41 0.40 5.76 21.78
CA VAL A 41 1.24 4.63 21.40
C VAL A 41 2.59 4.74 22.08
N GLN A 42 2.98 3.71 22.82
CA GLN A 42 4.32 3.52 23.36
C GLN A 42 4.76 2.05 23.19
N PRO A 43 6.03 1.78 22.88
CA PRO A 43 6.55 0.42 22.90
C PRO A 43 6.58 -0.12 24.33
N LEU A 44 6.43 -1.44 24.48
CA LEU A 44 6.65 -2.08 25.78
C LEU A 44 8.16 -2.24 26.01
N GLU A 45 8.62 -2.08 27.25
CA GLU A 45 10.02 -2.33 27.61
C GLU A 45 10.45 -3.74 27.14
N GLY A 46 11.64 -3.84 26.52
CA GLY A 46 12.13 -5.07 25.90
C GLY A 46 11.69 -5.28 24.44
N THR A 47 10.90 -4.37 23.85
CA THR A 47 10.68 -4.33 22.39
C THR A 47 12.03 -4.14 21.68
N ALA A 48 12.27 -4.87 20.58
CA ALA A 48 13.58 -4.91 19.92
C ALA A 48 14.09 -3.52 19.45
N ASP A 49 13.18 -2.63 19.03
CA ASP A 49 13.49 -1.24 18.65
C ASP A 49 12.83 -0.23 19.61
N TYR A 50 12.97 -0.47 20.91
CA TYR A 50 12.37 0.38 21.94
C TYR A 50 12.86 1.83 21.84
N ASP A 51 14.17 2.06 21.81
CA ASP A 51 14.74 3.41 21.81
C ASP A 51 14.42 4.19 20.52
N GLY A 52 14.43 3.51 19.36
CA GLY A 52 14.05 4.12 18.08
C GLY A 52 12.59 4.54 18.06
N LEU A 53 11.69 3.68 18.56
CA LEU A 53 10.27 4.01 18.69
C LEU A 53 10.03 5.15 19.68
N ILE A 54 10.70 5.17 20.83
CA ILE A 54 10.60 6.28 21.79
C ILE A 54 11.11 7.60 21.18
N ALA A 55 12.21 7.56 20.44
CA ALA A 55 12.75 8.74 19.76
C ALA A 55 11.77 9.29 18.71
N ALA A 56 11.12 8.39 17.95
CA ALA A 56 10.15 8.78 16.93
C ALA A 56 8.81 9.28 17.51
N LEU A 57 8.26 8.57 18.50
CA LEU A 57 6.93 8.85 19.07
C LEU A 57 6.96 9.98 20.11
N GLY A 58 8.09 10.16 20.79
CA GLY A 58 8.20 10.97 21.98
C GLY A 58 7.73 10.23 23.24
N TYR A 59 8.19 10.67 24.40
CA TYR A 59 7.91 10.02 25.68
C TYR A 59 6.54 10.38 26.25
N ASN A 60 5.75 9.38 26.65
CA ASN A 60 4.48 9.61 27.35
C ASN A 60 4.68 9.87 28.85
N ARG A 61 4.76 11.15 29.23
CA ARG A 61 4.92 11.56 30.63
C ARG A 61 3.77 11.15 31.55
N ASN A 62 2.57 10.98 31.00
CA ASN A 62 1.37 10.69 31.78
C ASN A 62 1.13 9.18 31.95
N GLY A 63 1.92 8.34 31.27
CA GLY A 63 1.77 6.87 31.31
C GLY A 63 0.37 6.39 30.94
N ASN A 64 -0.28 7.08 29.99
CA ASN A 64 -1.67 6.87 29.61
C ASN A 64 -1.88 6.42 28.17
N ASP A 65 -0.84 5.83 27.57
CA ASP A 65 -0.91 5.16 26.28
C ASP A 65 -1.75 3.87 26.39
N TRP A 66 -2.00 3.26 25.24
CA TRP A 66 -2.87 2.09 25.13
C TRP A 66 -2.12 0.77 25.28
N ASN A 67 -0.79 0.76 25.45
CA ASN A 67 0.00 -0.47 25.59
C ASN A 67 0.02 -1.01 27.04
N ARG A 68 -1.17 -1.13 27.64
CA ARG A 68 -1.33 -1.49 29.06
C ARG A 68 -2.65 -2.22 29.30
N PRO A 69 -2.74 -3.02 30.38
CA PRO A 69 -3.99 -3.67 30.77
C PRO A 69 -5.03 -2.65 31.25
N GLY A 70 -6.30 -3.03 31.20
CA GLY A 70 -7.43 -2.24 31.67
C GLY A 70 -7.89 -1.13 30.72
N THR A 71 -7.29 -1.02 29.52
CA THR A 71 -7.66 -0.02 28.51
C THR A 71 -9.07 -0.27 27.95
N ASN A 72 -9.50 -1.54 27.82
CA ASN A 72 -10.79 -1.97 27.27
C ASN A 72 -11.09 -1.46 25.85
N ALA A 73 -10.06 -1.01 25.12
CA ALA A 73 -10.13 -0.59 23.74
C ALA A 73 -8.78 -0.87 23.04
N CYS A 74 -8.83 -1.12 21.75
CA CYS A 74 -7.63 -1.22 20.90
C CYS A 74 -8.01 -1.11 19.43
N VAL A 75 -7.24 -0.32 18.69
CA VAL A 75 -7.34 -0.15 17.23
C VAL A 75 -6.09 -0.69 16.54
N HIS A 76 -6.17 -0.89 15.23
CA HIS A 76 -5.06 -1.44 14.45
C HIS A 76 -4.00 -0.43 14.08
N ALA A 77 -4.33 0.86 14.04
CA ALA A 77 -3.36 1.93 13.90
C ALA A 77 -3.78 3.24 14.58
N PHE A 78 -2.81 4.12 14.79
CA PHE A 78 -3.04 5.54 15.08
C PHE A 78 -2.39 6.41 14.00
N ILE A 79 -3.00 7.55 13.68
CA ILE A 79 -2.47 8.55 12.76
C ILE A 79 -2.30 9.87 13.51
N GLY A 80 -1.11 10.46 13.46
CA GLY A 80 -0.85 11.74 14.14
C GLY A 80 0.57 12.23 14.03
N LYS A 81 0.93 13.21 14.86
CA LYS A 81 2.26 13.82 14.90
C LYS A 81 3.26 12.94 15.64
N LEU A 82 4.41 12.73 15.01
CA LEU A 82 5.64 12.23 15.63
C LEU A 82 6.31 13.35 16.45
N ALA A 83 7.37 13.00 17.18
CA ALA A 83 8.13 13.93 18.01
C ALA A 83 8.78 15.08 17.21
N ASP A 84 9.10 14.85 15.93
CA ASP A 84 9.62 15.85 15.00
C ASP A 84 8.53 16.73 14.36
N GLY A 85 7.26 16.47 14.67
CA GLY A 85 6.10 17.18 14.13
C GLY A 85 5.59 16.64 12.79
N SER A 86 6.28 15.69 12.15
CA SER A 86 5.81 15.03 10.94
C SER A 86 4.62 14.10 11.22
N ILE A 87 3.77 13.86 10.22
CA ILE A 87 2.64 12.93 10.32
C ILE A 87 3.10 11.49 10.01
N ALA A 88 2.56 10.53 10.74
CA ALA A 88 2.76 9.11 10.48
C ALA A 88 1.54 8.28 10.91
N SER A 89 1.42 7.11 10.30
CA SER A 89 0.63 5.99 10.78
C SER A 89 1.48 5.06 11.65
N VAL A 90 0.95 4.60 12.78
CA VAL A 90 1.62 3.63 13.65
C VAL A 90 0.73 2.40 13.83
N GLN A 91 1.13 1.28 13.24
CA GLN A 91 0.44 0.01 13.38
C GLN A 91 0.57 -0.54 14.81
N THR A 92 -0.57 -0.76 15.46
CA THR A 92 -0.71 -1.17 16.86
C THR A 92 -1.24 -2.58 17.05
N LEU A 93 -1.90 -3.17 16.06
CA LEU A 93 -2.29 -4.57 16.01
C LEU A 93 -1.94 -5.19 14.64
N PRO A 94 -1.72 -6.52 14.55
CA PRO A 94 -1.77 -7.21 13.27
C PRO A 94 -3.11 -6.95 12.58
N TRP A 95 -3.10 -6.68 11.28
CA TRP A 95 -4.29 -6.27 10.53
C TRP A 95 -5.44 -7.30 10.57
N ASN A 96 -5.14 -8.59 10.73
CA ASN A 96 -6.12 -9.66 10.86
C ASN A 96 -6.50 -10.00 12.32
N MET A 97 -6.01 -9.25 13.31
CA MET A 97 -6.40 -9.40 14.70
C MET A 97 -7.73 -8.67 14.95
N ARG A 98 -8.57 -9.20 15.83
CA ARG A 98 -9.84 -8.59 16.22
C ARG A 98 -9.56 -7.40 17.14
N GLY A 99 -9.84 -6.19 16.68
CA GLY A 99 -9.76 -4.97 17.51
C GLY A 99 -10.95 -4.84 18.47
N TRP A 100 -10.81 -3.99 19.49
CA TRP A 100 -11.89 -3.58 20.39
C TRP A 100 -12.13 -2.07 20.20
N HIS A 101 -12.78 -1.71 19.09
CA HIS A 101 -12.87 -0.33 18.61
C HIS A 101 -14.31 0.17 18.40
N ALA A 102 -15.24 -0.73 18.01
CA ALA A 102 -16.60 -0.37 17.62
C ALA A 102 -17.66 -0.59 18.72
N GLY A 103 -17.26 -1.07 19.91
CA GLY A 103 -18.23 -1.49 20.93
C GLY A 103 -19.12 -2.66 20.47
N ASN A 104 -20.33 -2.76 21.04
CA ASN A 104 -21.31 -3.78 20.65
C ASN A 104 -22.23 -3.27 19.55
N GLY A 105 -22.53 -4.13 18.57
CA GLY A 105 -23.60 -3.88 17.61
C GLY A 105 -24.99 -4.04 18.24
N THR A 106 -26.00 -3.46 17.60
CA THR A 106 -27.40 -3.47 18.07
C THR A 106 -28.24 -4.42 17.22
N THR A 107 -28.40 -4.14 15.93
CA THR A 107 -29.16 -4.95 14.97
C THR A 107 -28.27 -5.84 14.11
N ARG A 108 -26.95 -5.59 14.10
CA ARG A 108 -25.93 -6.38 13.39
C ARG A 108 -24.83 -6.82 14.36
N PRO A 109 -24.06 -7.87 14.03
CA PRO A 109 -22.83 -8.18 14.73
C PRO A 109 -21.89 -6.97 14.78
N SER A 110 -21.16 -6.84 15.89
CA SER A 110 -20.18 -5.76 16.06
C SER A 110 -19.16 -5.73 14.93
N ALA A 111 -18.83 -4.53 14.45
CA ALA A 111 -17.76 -4.28 13.49
C ALA A 111 -16.38 -4.71 13.99
N ASN A 112 -16.19 -4.87 15.31
CA ASN A 112 -14.99 -5.49 15.87
C ASN A 112 -14.68 -6.85 15.22
N ASN A 113 -15.70 -7.58 14.75
CA ASN A 113 -15.55 -8.90 14.16
C ASN A 113 -15.23 -8.89 12.65
N THR A 114 -15.20 -7.72 12.02
CA THR A 114 -15.15 -7.61 10.55
C THR A 114 -14.26 -6.47 10.03
N HIS A 115 -14.04 -5.41 10.81
CA HIS A 115 -13.34 -4.21 10.33
C HIS A 115 -11.94 -4.07 10.94
N ILE A 116 -11.02 -3.62 10.11
CA ILE A 116 -9.76 -3.01 10.55
C ILE A 116 -10.09 -1.58 11.01
N SER A 117 -9.40 -1.05 12.01
CA SER A 117 -9.71 0.26 12.58
C SER A 117 -8.47 1.08 12.80
N PHE A 118 -8.60 2.40 12.67
CA PHE A 118 -7.56 3.32 13.09
C PHE A 118 -8.16 4.58 13.70
N GLU A 119 -7.39 5.21 14.58
CA GLU A 119 -7.71 6.47 15.23
C GLU A 119 -6.88 7.60 14.62
N ILE A 120 -7.53 8.66 14.14
CA ILE A 120 -6.84 9.92 13.82
C ILE A 120 -6.78 10.75 15.11
N CYS A 121 -5.57 11.05 15.57
CA CYS A 121 -5.35 11.89 16.74
C CYS A 121 -5.92 13.29 16.48
N GLU A 122 -6.84 13.77 17.30
CA GLU A 122 -7.44 15.09 17.10
C GLU A 122 -6.53 16.23 17.59
N ASP A 123 -6.61 17.37 16.93
CA ASP A 123 -6.15 18.67 17.43
C ASP A 123 -7.32 19.41 18.11
N GLY A 124 -7.35 20.75 18.03
CA GLY A 124 -8.49 21.57 18.46
C GLY A 124 -9.71 21.48 17.54
N LEU A 125 -9.64 20.69 16.47
CA LEU A 125 -10.61 20.62 15.37
C LEU A 125 -10.67 21.91 14.53
N ASP A 126 -9.58 22.69 14.55
CA ASP A 126 -9.51 24.04 13.96
C ASP A 126 -8.22 24.30 13.16
N ASP A 127 -7.21 23.41 13.20
CA ASP A 127 -6.02 23.48 12.36
C ASP A 127 -6.25 22.76 11.02
N GLU A 128 -6.63 23.54 9.98
CA GLU A 128 -6.82 23.04 8.62
C GLU A 128 -5.56 22.38 8.04
N GLY A 129 -4.37 22.91 8.37
CA GLY A 129 -3.11 22.39 7.86
C GLY A 129 -2.75 21.04 8.46
N TYR A 130 -3.05 20.84 9.75
CA TYR A 130 -2.94 19.53 10.39
C TYR A 130 -3.97 18.56 9.83
N PHE A 131 -5.24 18.98 9.76
CA PHE A 131 -6.32 18.15 9.22
C PHE A 131 -5.98 17.63 7.82
N ALA A 132 -5.55 18.50 6.90
CA ALA A 132 -5.22 18.10 5.53
C ALA A 132 -4.13 17.01 5.49
N GLN A 133 -3.08 17.12 6.31
CA GLN A 133 -1.99 16.14 6.36
C GLN A 133 -2.45 14.82 7.00
N ALA A 134 -3.21 14.87 8.10
CA ALA A 134 -3.72 13.68 8.77
C ALA A 134 -4.78 12.96 7.92
N TYR A 135 -5.63 13.70 7.23
CA TYR A 135 -6.62 13.19 6.29
C TYR A 135 -5.94 12.48 5.11
N GLN A 136 -4.91 13.08 4.51
CA GLN A 136 -4.15 12.45 3.42
C GLN A 136 -3.49 11.15 3.89
N GLU A 137 -2.83 11.14 5.04
CA GLU A 137 -2.23 9.92 5.60
C GLU A 137 -3.31 8.84 5.88
N ALA A 138 -4.52 9.23 6.31
CA ALA A 138 -5.65 8.32 6.50
C ALA A 138 -6.19 7.75 5.18
N VAL A 139 -6.24 8.56 4.11
CA VAL A 139 -6.59 8.12 2.75
C VAL A 139 -5.59 7.07 2.28
N GLU A 140 -4.29 7.37 2.38
CA GLU A 140 -3.21 6.46 1.95
C GLU A 140 -3.19 5.15 2.75
N LEU A 141 -3.37 5.21 4.08
CA LEU A 141 -3.47 4.02 4.91
C LEU A 141 -4.69 3.17 4.51
N THR A 142 -5.84 3.80 4.27
CA THR A 142 -7.06 3.09 3.87
C THR A 142 -6.90 2.46 2.49
N ALA A 143 -6.28 3.16 1.53
CA ALA A 143 -5.97 2.63 0.20
C ALA A 143 -5.04 1.41 0.30
N HIS A 144 -3.97 1.50 1.12
CA HIS A 144 -3.07 0.38 1.39
C HIS A 144 -3.83 -0.85 1.94
N LEU A 145 -4.73 -0.65 2.91
CA LEU A 145 -5.53 -1.73 3.48
C LEU A 145 -6.53 -2.32 2.48
N CYS A 146 -7.16 -1.48 1.66
CA CYS A 146 -8.08 -1.94 0.62
C CYS A 146 -7.37 -2.82 -0.40
N ARG A 147 -6.18 -2.43 -0.87
CA ARG A 147 -5.35 -3.27 -1.77
C ARG A 147 -4.94 -4.58 -1.10
N LEU A 148 -4.49 -4.53 0.16
CA LEU A 148 -4.01 -5.71 0.88
C LEU A 148 -5.09 -6.79 1.05
N TYR A 149 -6.37 -6.39 1.18
CA TYR A 149 -7.49 -7.28 1.43
C TYR A 149 -8.49 -7.38 0.28
N GLY A 150 -8.24 -6.73 -0.86
CA GLY A 150 -9.13 -6.72 -2.02
C GLY A 150 -10.50 -6.08 -1.73
N LEU A 151 -10.50 -5.00 -0.95
CA LEU A 151 -11.71 -4.29 -0.54
C LEU A 151 -12.06 -3.18 -1.55
N ASP A 152 -13.35 -3.00 -1.83
CA ASP A 152 -13.83 -1.87 -2.64
C ASP A 152 -14.06 -0.64 -1.74
N PRO A 153 -13.25 0.42 -1.85
CA PRO A 153 -13.38 1.59 -0.98
C PRO A 153 -14.66 2.38 -1.23
N ARG A 154 -15.36 2.17 -2.35
CA ARG A 154 -16.59 2.90 -2.69
C ARG A 154 -17.82 2.33 -1.97
N ASP A 155 -17.76 1.11 -1.45
CA ASP A 155 -18.88 0.52 -0.70
C ASP A 155 -18.97 1.16 0.70
N PRO A 156 -20.10 1.82 1.05
CA PRO A 156 -20.29 2.47 2.36
C PRO A 156 -20.38 1.49 3.54
N GLN A 157 -20.39 0.18 3.29
CA GLN A 157 -20.26 -0.85 4.33
C GLN A 157 -18.84 -1.39 4.47
N VAL A 158 -17.93 -1.01 3.57
CA VAL A 158 -16.52 -1.42 3.58
C VAL A 158 -15.66 -0.33 4.19
N VAL A 159 -15.78 0.93 3.73
CA VAL A 159 -15.08 2.07 4.35
C VAL A 159 -16.12 2.98 4.99
N LEU A 160 -16.13 3.02 6.33
CA LEU A 160 -17.10 3.79 7.11
C LEU A 160 -16.49 4.40 8.37
N CYS A 161 -17.12 5.42 8.94
CA CYS A 161 -16.76 5.92 10.27
C CYS A 161 -17.59 5.26 11.39
N HIS A 162 -17.26 5.55 12.66
CA HIS A 162 -18.00 5.01 13.82
C HIS A 162 -19.50 5.42 13.78
N SER A 163 -19.78 6.69 13.42
CA SER A 163 -21.16 7.19 13.29
C SER A 163 -21.97 6.42 12.25
N GLU A 164 -21.41 6.19 11.06
CA GLU A 164 -22.01 5.36 10.02
C GLU A 164 -22.23 3.91 10.51
N GLY A 165 -21.25 3.35 11.23
CA GLY A 165 -21.33 2.02 11.83
C GLY A 165 -22.46 1.90 12.86
N CYS A 166 -22.69 2.95 13.66
CA CYS A 166 -23.82 3.02 14.58
C CYS A 166 -25.15 3.06 13.82
N ARG A 167 -25.25 3.88 12.76
CA ARG A 167 -26.44 3.96 11.91
C ARG A 167 -26.77 2.62 11.24
N LEU A 168 -25.75 1.84 10.89
CA LEU A 168 -25.90 0.48 10.37
C LEU A 168 -26.18 -0.57 11.46
N GLY A 169 -26.08 -0.21 12.74
CA GLY A 169 -26.33 -1.09 13.88
C GLY A 169 -25.20 -2.06 14.20
N MET A 170 -23.97 -1.78 13.75
CA MET A 170 -22.78 -2.61 14.01
C MET A 170 -21.77 -1.96 14.96
N ALA A 171 -22.03 -0.75 15.45
CA ALA A 171 -21.17 -0.05 16.39
C ALA A 171 -21.97 0.69 17.47
N SER A 172 -21.29 1.10 18.54
CA SER A 172 -21.83 1.97 19.58
C SER A 172 -22.07 3.41 19.09
N ASN A 173 -22.87 4.18 19.83
CA ASN A 173 -23.26 5.53 19.46
C ASN A 173 -22.15 6.56 19.72
N HIS A 174 -21.20 6.66 18.79
CA HIS A 174 -20.19 7.69 18.71
C HIS A 174 -20.34 8.50 17.41
N VAL A 175 -19.83 9.74 17.40
CA VAL A 175 -20.02 10.69 16.30
C VAL A 175 -18.79 10.86 15.41
N ASP A 176 -17.66 10.26 15.77
CA ASP A 176 -16.44 10.33 14.98
C ASP A 176 -16.62 9.65 13.62
N VAL A 177 -16.13 10.24 12.52
CA VAL A 177 -15.39 11.53 12.38
C VAL A 177 -16.30 12.68 11.93
N GLU A 178 -17.62 12.50 11.94
CA GLU A 178 -18.61 13.45 11.39
C GLU A 178 -18.71 14.76 12.17
N HIS A 179 -18.15 14.85 13.38
CA HIS A 179 -18.00 16.13 14.11
C HIS A 179 -16.80 16.97 13.64
N TRP A 180 -15.84 16.35 12.94
CA TRP A 180 -14.57 16.98 12.55
C TRP A 180 -14.47 17.24 11.05
N PHE A 181 -14.61 16.20 10.22
CA PHE A 181 -14.40 16.29 8.77
C PHE A 181 -15.20 17.43 8.10
N PRO A 182 -16.50 17.63 8.42
CA PRO A 182 -17.30 18.68 7.78
C PRO A 182 -16.81 20.10 8.06
N LYS A 183 -16.03 20.32 9.14
CA LYS A 183 -15.45 21.65 9.42
C LYS A 183 -14.46 22.10 8.35
N PHE A 184 -13.86 21.15 7.64
CA PHE A 184 -12.93 21.38 6.54
C PHE A 184 -13.49 20.93 5.19
N GLY A 185 -14.83 20.88 5.07
CA GLY A 185 -15.51 20.60 3.82
C GLY A 185 -15.35 19.16 3.31
N LYS A 186 -15.05 18.20 4.20
CA LYS A 186 -14.96 16.78 3.88
C LYS A 186 -16.11 15.99 4.51
N SER A 187 -16.56 14.96 3.80
CA SER A 187 -17.50 13.94 4.27
C SER A 187 -16.87 12.54 4.17
N MET A 188 -17.54 11.52 4.68
CA MET A 188 -17.13 10.13 4.44
C MET A 188 -17.30 9.70 2.97
N ASP A 189 -18.22 10.32 2.22
CA ASP A 189 -18.32 10.10 0.78
C ASP A 189 -17.09 10.67 0.05
N ASP A 190 -16.63 11.86 0.44
CA ASP A 190 -15.38 12.44 -0.09
C ASP A 190 -14.18 11.58 0.28
N PHE A 191 -14.14 11.04 1.50
CA PHE A 191 -13.08 10.14 1.95
C PHE A 191 -13.02 8.87 1.11
N ARG A 192 -14.16 8.21 0.88
CA ARG A 192 -14.26 7.03 0.00
C ARG A 192 -13.80 7.35 -1.42
N ALA A 193 -14.19 8.51 -1.96
CA ALA A 193 -13.76 8.95 -3.28
C ALA A 193 -12.26 9.25 -3.37
N ASP A 194 -11.69 9.86 -2.33
CA ASP A 194 -10.25 10.15 -2.25
C ASP A 194 -9.43 8.84 -2.11
N VAL A 195 -9.89 7.87 -1.31
CA VAL A 195 -9.27 6.53 -1.21
C VAL A 195 -9.31 5.80 -2.55
N ALA A 196 -10.45 5.86 -3.25
CA ALA A 196 -10.57 5.26 -4.57
C ALA A 196 -9.57 5.87 -5.57
N ARG A 197 -9.41 7.20 -5.56
CA ARG A 197 -8.43 7.89 -6.41
C ARG A 197 -6.99 7.50 -6.07
N GLU A 198 -6.65 7.45 -4.78
CA GLU A 198 -5.34 6.99 -4.31
C GLU A 198 -5.04 5.53 -4.75
N MET A 199 -6.07 4.68 -4.82
CA MET A 199 -5.91 3.33 -5.36
C MET A 199 -5.63 3.32 -6.86
N GLU A 200 -6.22 4.24 -7.64
CA GLU A 200 -6.01 4.38 -9.09
C GLU A 200 -4.63 4.96 -9.44
N ASP A 201 -4.15 5.96 -8.68
CA ASP A 201 -2.87 6.66 -8.96
C ASP A 201 -1.62 5.76 -8.81
N GLU A 202 -1.73 4.63 -8.09
CA GLU A 202 -0.67 3.63 -7.97
C GLU A 202 -0.83 2.41 -8.90
N GLU A 203 -1.98 2.23 -9.55
CA GLU A 203 -2.11 1.18 -10.57
C GLU A 203 -1.42 1.66 -11.86
N MET A 204 -0.22 1.11 -12.14
CA MET A 204 0.45 1.32 -13.42
C MET A 204 -0.53 1.05 -14.55
N THR A 205 -0.79 2.08 -15.35
CA THR A 205 -1.64 1.96 -16.53
C THR A 205 -1.02 0.97 -17.52
N GLN A 206 -1.84 0.32 -18.33
CA GLN A 206 -1.35 -0.54 -19.43
C GLN A 206 -0.37 0.24 -20.33
N GLU A 207 -0.64 1.52 -20.60
CA GLU A 207 0.23 2.38 -21.40
C GLU A 207 1.60 2.59 -20.76
N GLN A 208 1.65 2.79 -19.43
CA GLN A 208 2.91 2.90 -18.70
C GLN A 208 3.66 1.56 -18.67
N PHE A 209 2.95 0.44 -18.51
CA PHE A 209 3.55 -0.89 -18.62
C PHE A 209 4.14 -1.12 -20.01
N ASP A 210 3.40 -0.81 -21.07
CA ASP A 210 3.82 -0.96 -22.45
C ASP A 210 5.06 -0.10 -22.75
N ALA A 211 5.07 1.15 -22.28
CA ALA A 211 6.24 2.03 -22.41
C ALA A 211 7.48 1.49 -21.67
N MET A 212 7.30 0.92 -20.47
CA MET A 212 8.40 0.30 -19.72
C MET A 212 8.88 -1.00 -20.37
N LEU A 213 7.98 -1.78 -20.94
CA LEU A 213 8.32 -2.99 -21.68
C LEU A 213 9.09 -2.65 -22.96
N GLU A 214 8.66 -1.63 -23.70
CA GLU A 214 9.34 -1.14 -24.90
C GLU A 214 10.78 -0.71 -24.56
N ASP A 215 10.97 0.12 -23.53
CA ASP A 215 12.31 0.51 -23.06
C ASP A 215 13.18 -0.71 -22.69
N TYR A 216 12.60 -1.67 -21.98
CA TYR A 216 13.32 -2.90 -21.64
C TYR A 216 13.74 -3.69 -22.89
N LEU A 217 12.87 -3.81 -23.89
CA LEU A 217 13.15 -4.51 -25.15
C LEU A 217 14.21 -3.75 -25.97
N SER A 218 14.14 -2.42 -26.07
CA SER A 218 15.15 -1.60 -26.77
C SER A 218 16.52 -1.75 -26.12
N ARG A 219 16.62 -1.61 -24.79
CA ARG A 219 17.89 -1.81 -24.08
C ARG A 219 18.44 -3.22 -24.22
N ARG A 220 17.57 -4.21 -24.31
CA ARG A 220 17.96 -5.61 -24.51
C ARG A 220 18.51 -5.85 -25.92
N ALA A 221 17.93 -5.21 -26.95
CA ALA A 221 18.44 -5.29 -28.33
C ALA A 221 19.89 -4.78 -28.43
N LEU A 222 20.23 -3.74 -27.68
CA LEU A 222 21.57 -3.13 -27.65
C LEU A 222 22.60 -3.89 -26.77
N ARG A 223 22.21 -5.01 -26.14
CA ARG A 223 23.16 -5.76 -25.30
C ARG A 223 24.21 -6.47 -26.14
N ALA A 224 25.45 -6.36 -25.70
CA ALA A 224 26.55 -7.14 -26.27
C ALA A 224 26.22 -8.64 -26.30
N PRO A 225 26.50 -9.32 -27.41
CA PRO A 225 26.21 -10.75 -27.53
C PRO A 225 27.17 -11.57 -26.67
N SER A 226 26.74 -12.76 -26.24
CA SER A 226 27.56 -13.62 -25.38
C SER A 226 28.66 -14.33 -26.16
N ASP A 227 29.81 -14.60 -25.54
CA ASP A 227 30.96 -15.21 -26.21
C ASP A 227 30.68 -16.58 -26.84
N TRP A 228 29.84 -17.39 -26.19
CA TRP A 228 29.57 -18.78 -26.62
C TRP A 228 28.95 -18.90 -28.02
N SER A 229 28.28 -17.86 -28.51
CA SER A 229 27.68 -17.87 -29.86
C SER A 229 28.49 -17.11 -30.91
N ALA A 230 29.73 -16.69 -30.61
CA ALA A 230 30.56 -15.88 -31.50
C ALA A 230 30.74 -16.52 -32.89
N ASP A 231 31.17 -17.79 -32.95
CA ASP A 231 31.38 -18.50 -34.22
C ASP A 231 30.07 -18.67 -35.00
N SER A 232 28.97 -18.96 -34.31
CA SER A 232 27.65 -19.11 -34.93
C SER A 232 27.12 -17.81 -35.51
N ARG A 233 27.32 -16.67 -34.82
CA ARG A 233 26.92 -15.34 -35.31
C ARG A 233 27.76 -14.94 -36.51
N ALA A 234 29.08 -15.09 -36.45
CA ALA A 234 29.97 -14.77 -37.57
C ALA A 234 29.62 -15.58 -38.83
N TRP A 235 29.32 -16.87 -38.67
CA TRP A 235 28.82 -17.71 -39.77
C TRP A 235 27.47 -17.22 -40.30
N ALA A 236 26.51 -16.92 -39.42
CA ALA A 236 25.17 -16.48 -39.80
C ALA A 236 25.19 -15.13 -40.54
N GLU A 237 26.01 -14.18 -40.09
CA GLU A 237 26.24 -12.89 -40.76
C GLU A 237 26.87 -13.11 -42.15
N GLN A 238 27.93 -13.91 -42.24
CA GLN A 238 28.63 -14.17 -43.52
C GLN A 238 27.72 -14.85 -44.54
N LYS A 239 26.83 -15.74 -44.09
CA LYS A 239 25.86 -16.44 -44.96
C LYS A 239 24.61 -15.62 -45.24
N GLY A 240 24.46 -14.43 -44.65
CA GLY A 240 23.27 -13.60 -44.78
C GLY A 240 22.02 -14.21 -44.15
N ILE A 241 22.19 -15.15 -43.20
CA ILE A 241 21.10 -15.79 -42.45
C ILE A 241 20.52 -14.78 -41.45
N LEU A 242 21.36 -13.95 -40.86
CA LEU A 242 20.98 -12.82 -40.03
C LEU A 242 21.38 -11.51 -40.73
N GLN A 243 20.51 -10.52 -40.66
CA GLN A 243 20.74 -9.17 -41.16
C GLN A 243 20.61 -8.19 -40.00
N GLY A 244 21.41 -7.13 -40.02
CA GLY A 244 21.32 -6.07 -39.01
C GLY A 244 20.00 -5.30 -39.14
N MET A 245 19.51 -4.84 -38.00
CA MET A 245 18.26 -4.09 -37.85
C MET A 245 18.41 -2.59 -38.11
N GLY A 246 19.61 -2.14 -38.47
CA GLY A 246 19.96 -0.72 -38.61
C GLY A 246 20.69 -0.20 -37.38
N ASP A 247 20.90 1.10 -37.34
CA ASP A 247 21.63 1.80 -36.27
C ASP A 247 20.62 2.24 -35.19
N LEU A 248 20.45 1.42 -34.15
CA LEU A 248 19.43 1.60 -33.12
C LEU A 248 19.89 2.57 -32.01
N ASP A 249 21.20 2.74 -31.83
CA ASP A 249 21.78 3.64 -30.82
C ASP A 249 22.42 4.92 -31.39
N GLY A 250 22.53 5.04 -32.71
CA GLY A 250 23.06 6.21 -33.41
C GLY A 250 24.58 6.24 -33.50
N ASP A 251 25.28 5.13 -33.29
CA ASP A 251 26.74 5.04 -33.36
C ASP A 251 27.29 4.89 -34.79
N GLY A 252 26.40 4.73 -35.79
CA GLY A 252 26.74 4.53 -37.19
C GLY A 252 27.09 3.09 -37.56
N VAL A 253 26.91 2.14 -36.64
CA VAL A 253 27.09 0.69 -36.82
C VAL A 253 25.72 0.02 -36.83
N SER A 254 25.57 -1.04 -37.62
CA SER A 254 24.31 -1.78 -37.66
C SER A 254 24.20 -2.74 -36.48
N ASP A 255 23.14 -2.61 -35.68
CA ASP A 255 22.80 -3.48 -34.57
C ASP A 255 22.11 -4.76 -35.05
N PHE A 256 22.41 -5.87 -34.38
CA PHE A 256 21.85 -7.19 -34.75
C PHE A 256 20.88 -7.75 -33.71
N ALA A 257 20.65 -7.02 -32.60
CA ALA A 257 19.69 -7.40 -31.57
C ALA A 257 19.87 -8.84 -31.02
N TYR A 258 21.12 -9.31 -30.90
CA TYR A 258 21.42 -10.73 -30.60
C TYR A 258 20.85 -11.27 -29.29
N GLN A 259 20.55 -10.41 -28.33
CA GLN A 259 19.96 -10.79 -27.05
C GLN A 259 18.44 -10.69 -27.05
N SER A 260 17.80 -10.17 -28.10
CA SER A 260 16.35 -10.06 -28.23
C SER A 260 15.66 -11.43 -28.28
N PHE A 261 14.37 -11.44 -27.94
CA PHE A 261 13.57 -12.66 -28.05
C PHE A 261 13.26 -12.95 -29.52
N CYS A 262 13.46 -14.21 -29.94
CA CYS A 262 13.05 -14.65 -31.26
C CYS A 262 11.55 -14.98 -31.27
N THR A 263 10.82 -14.38 -32.20
CA THR A 263 9.41 -14.70 -32.44
C THR A 263 9.27 -16.06 -33.13
N ARG A 264 8.08 -16.67 -33.05
CA ARG A 264 7.81 -17.93 -33.76
C ARG A 264 7.86 -17.74 -35.28
N GLU A 265 7.49 -16.57 -35.77
CA GLU A 265 7.52 -16.24 -37.21
C GLU A 265 8.96 -16.18 -37.74
N GLU A 266 9.85 -15.50 -37.03
CA GLU A 266 11.29 -15.46 -37.38
C GLU A 266 11.89 -16.87 -37.35
N LEU A 267 11.63 -17.64 -36.29
CA LEU A 267 12.16 -18.99 -36.15
C LEU A 267 11.71 -19.90 -37.30
N VAL A 268 10.40 -19.94 -37.60
CA VAL A 268 9.86 -20.80 -38.65
C VAL A 268 10.38 -20.37 -40.02
N THR A 269 10.48 -19.06 -40.28
CA THR A 269 11.04 -18.54 -41.55
C THR A 269 12.49 -18.96 -41.74
N ILE A 270 13.30 -18.91 -40.68
CA ILE A 270 14.70 -19.36 -40.71
C ILE A 270 14.77 -20.87 -41.01
N LEU A 271 13.96 -21.68 -40.32
CA LEU A 271 13.93 -23.14 -40.51
C LEU A 271 13.48 -23.54 -41.92
N ASP A 272 12.44 -22.90 -42.45
CA ASP A 272 11.93 -23.15 -43.81
C ASP A 272 12.99 -22.82 -44.88
N ARG A 273 13.65 -21.66 -44.77
CA ARG A 273 14.73 -21.28 -45.70
C ARG A 273 15.91 -22.25 -45.63
N LEU A 274 16.28 -22.71 -44.44
CA LEU A 274 17.34 -23.71 -44.27
C LEU A 274 16.96 -25.03 -44.96
N GLU A 275 15.71 -25.48 -44.83
CA GLU A 275 15.26 -26.72 -45.46
C GLU A 275 15.19 -26.61 -47.00
N GLN A 276 14.73 -25.48 -47.52
CA GLN A 276 14.73 -25.21 -48.97
C GLN A 276 16.14 -25.20 -49.56
N GLY A 277 17.12 -24.60 -48.87
CA GLY A 277 18.51 -24.62 -49.28
C GLY A 277 19.08 -26.04 -49.37
N ARG A 278 18.74 -26.90 -48.41
CA ARG A 278 19.18 -28.32 -48.40
C ARG A 278 18.58 -29.13 -49.54
N GLN A 279 17.36 -28.82 -49.96
CA GLN A 279 16.71 -29.48 -51.10
C GLN A 279 17.24 -29.02 -52.46
N ALA A 280 17.80 -27.80 -52.54
CA ALA A 280 18.43 -27.30 -53.77
C ALA A 280 19.83 -27.88 -54.04
N ASP A 281 20.51 -28.34 -52.98
CA ASP A 281 21.86 -28.94 -53.04
C ASP A 281 21.86 -30.49 -53.15
N ALA A 282 20.68 -31.13 -53.16
CA ALA A 282 20.48 -32.58 -53.24
C ALA A 282 20.09 -33.05 -54.66
#